data_AF-A0A9D9GXQ8-F1
#
_entry.id   AF-A0A9D9GXQ8-F1
#
_cell.length_a   1.000
_cell.length_b   1.000
_cell.length_c   1.000
_cell.angle_alpha   90.00
_cell.angle_beta   90.00
_cell.angle_gamma   90.00
#
_symmetry.space_group_name_H-M   'P 1'
#
loop_
_entity.id
_entity.type
_entity.pdbx_description
1 polymer ?
#
loop_
_entity_poly.entity_id
_entity_poly.type
_entity_poly.pdbx_seq_one_letter_code
_entity_poly.pdbx_strand_id
1 'polypeptide(L)'
;MPKCRFCGENITKFDKEMCPYCGGKRPLDGVDNFTVDITQTINTIDKEKVQKFKQHSKVVNAILCMFLGIFGADSYYLGFAKYGIVRFLINIIYIVGLFSLLYFLPTGLGLLYSILISLGSNFIVYFIIGFISLFINGKKDSNGVYLR
;
A
#
# COMPACT_ATOMS: atom_id res chain seq x y z
N MET A 1 -3.51 25.95 3.75
CA MET A 1 -2.04 26.04 3.96
C MET A 1 -1.73 25.50 5.35
N PRO A 2 -0.66 24.72 5.53
CA PRO A 2 -0.29 24.23 6.87
C PRO A 2 0.23 25.39 7.73
N LYS A 3 -0.05 25.34 9.04
CA LYS A 3 0.37 26.36 9.99
C LYS A 3 1.68 25.95 10.67
N CYS A 4 2.55 26.91 10.89
CA CYS A 4 3.77 26.71 11.66
C CYS A 4 3.42 26.36 13.10
N ARG A 5 4.01 25.28 13.65
CA ARG A 5 3.81 24.88 15.05
C ARG A 5 4.29 25.93 16.07
N PHE A 6 5.28 26.75 15.71
CA PHE A 6 5.90 27.71 16.62
C PHE A 6 5.20 29.07 16.60
N CYS A 7 5.00 29.68 15.42
CA CYS A 7 4.42 31.02 15.30
C CYS A 7 2.95 31.03 14.88
N GLY A 8 2.37 29.90 14.49
CA GLY A 8 0.98 29.83 14.02
C GLY A 8 0.74 30.41 12.62
N GLU A 9 1.76 30.99 11.99
CA GLU A 9 1.67 31.60 10.67
C GLU A 9 1.45 30.56 9.56
N ASN A 10 0.74 30.93 8.50
CA ASN A 10 0.54 30.04 7.36
C ASN A 10 1.83 29.93 6.55
N ILE A 11 2.39 28.73 6.45
CA ILE A 11 3.63 28.46 5.73
C ILE A 11 3.39 27.56 4.52
N THR A 12 4.30 27.62 3.54
CA THR A 12 4.19 26.77 2.36
C THR A 12 4.65 25.35 2.68
N LYS A 13 4.20 24.36 1.89
CA LYS A 13 4.66 22.97 2.04
C LYS A 13 6.14 22.77 1.67
N PHE A 14 6.78 23.79 1.09
CA PHE A 14 8.21 23.78 0.75
C PHE A 14 9.08 24.19 1.94
N ASP A 15 8.52 24.91 2.91
CA ASP A 15 9.20 25.39 4.12
C ASP A 15 9.27 24.32 5.22
N LYS A 16 9.59 23.08 4.85
CA LYS A 16 9.61 21.93 5.77
C LYS A 16 10.78 21.96 6.74
N GLU A 17 11.90 22.58 6.37
CA GLU A 17 13.12 22.54 7.17
C GLU A 17 13.20 23.70 8.16
N MET A 18 12.75 24.89 7.74
CA MET A 18 12.82 26.10 8.55
C MET A 18 11.65 27.02 8.23
N CYS A 19 10.97 27.53 9.25
CA CYS A 19 9.91 28.51 9.06
C CYS A 19 10.52 29.86 8.65
N PRO A 20 10.06 30.48 7.54
CA PRO A 20 10.59 31.77 7.07
C PRO A 20 10.24 32.94 8.01
N TYR A 21 9.21 32.80 8.84
CA TYR A 21 8.75 33.85 9.74
C TYR A 21 9.42 33.82 11.11
N CYS A 22 9.56 32.62 11.70
CA CYS A 22 10.04 32.48 13.08
C CYS A 22 11.36 31.72 13.21
N GLY A 23 11.94 31.23 12.11
CA GLY A 23 13.20 30.45 12.11
C GLY A 23 13.08 29.07 12.78
N GLY A 24 11.88 28.64 13.16
CA GLY A 24 11.64 27.36 13.82
C GLY A 24 12.04 26.20 12.91
N LYS A 25 12.90 25.30 13.40
CA LYS A 25 13.31 24.10 12.67
C LYS A 25 12.18 23.10 12.61
N ARG A 26 11.97 22.48 11.45
CA ARG A 26 10.91 21.49 11.19
C ARG A 26 9.51 21.95 11.64
N PRO A 27 9.00 23.08 11.11
CA PRO A 27 7.74 23.65 11.56
C PRO A 27 6.51 22.81 11.20
N LEU A 28 6.68 21.78 10.35
CA LEU A 28 5.63 20.90 9.82
C LEU A 28 5.74 19.44 10.31
N ASP A 29 6.57 19.16 11.31
CA ASP A 29 6.65 17.82 11.91
C ASP A 29 5.30 17.42 12.51
N GLY A 30 4.69 16.36 11.97
CA GLY A 30 3.39 15.83 12.38
C GLY A 30 2.18 16.32 11.58
N VAL A 31 2.37 17.18 10.57
CA VAL A 31 1.27 17.60 9.68
C VAL A 31 1.17 16.63 8.50
N ASP A 32 0.05 15.90 8.41
CA ASP A 32 -0.21 14.94 7.34
C ASP A 32 -0.16 15.61 5.95
N ASN A 33 0.64 15.05 5.04
CA ASN A 33 0.75 15.50 3.66
C ASN A 33 -0.45 14.99 2.86
N PHE A 34 -1.56 15.74 2.90
CA PHE A 34 -2.66 15.50 1.96
C PHE A 34 -2.26 15.97 0.56
N THR A 35 -2.40 15.09 -0.44
CA THR A 35 -2.38 15.47 -1.85
C THR A 35 -3.77 15.96 -2.26
N VAL A 36 -3.80 17.03 -3.03
CA VAL A 36 -5.02 17.62 -3.59
C VAL A 36 -4.82 17.67 -5.10
N ASP A 37 -5.88 17.37 -5.85
CA ASP A 37 -5.88 17.51 -7.31
C ASP A 37 -5.63 18.98 -7.69
N ILE A 38 -4.69 19.22 -8.60
CA ILE A 38 -4.30 20.58 -9.05
C ILE A 38 -5.50 21.31 -9.69
N THR A 39 -6.41 20.59 -10.35
CA THR A 39 -7.61 21.19 -10.96
C THR A 39 -8.54 21.82 -9.91
N GLN A 40 -8.51 21.34 -8.66
CA GLN A 40 -9.29 21.89 -7.55
C GLN A 40 -8.63 23.09 -6.87
N THR A 41 -7.41 23.45 -7.26
CA THR A 41 -6.71 24.65 -6.74
C THR A 41 -6.94 25.91 -7.58
N ILE A 42 -7.60 25.77 -8.74
CA ILE A 42 -8.07 26.88 -9.56
C ILE A 42 -9.35 27.41 -8.89
N ASN A 43 -9.46 28.73 -8.71
CA ASN A 43 -10.51 29.43 -7.91
C ASN A 43 -11.96 29.27 -8.41
N THR A 44 -12.27 28.27 -9.23
CA THR A 44 -13.58 28.04 -9.84
C THR A 44 -14.44 27.00 -9.12
N ILE A 45 -13.91 26.30 -8.11
CA ILE A 45 -14.62 25.27 -7.34
C ILE A 45 -14.64 25.66 -5.85
N ASP A 46 -15.82 25.59 -5.22
CA ASP A 46 -16.00 25.87 -3.80
C ASP A 46 -15.01 25.06 -2.95
N LYS A 47 -14.17 25.78 -2.19
CA LYS A 47 -13.07 25.23 -1.36
C LYS A 47 -13.53 24.24 -0.29
N GLU A 48 -14.85 24.14 -0.04
CA GLU A 48 -15.43 23.23 0.93
C GLU A 48 -15.41 21.75 0.50
N LYS A 49 -15.28 21.45 -0.80
CA LYS A 49 -15.27 20.07 -1.33
C LYS A 49 -13.89 19.56 -1.76
N VAL A 50 -12.81 20.10 -1.21
CA VAL A 50 -11.47 19.60 -1.50
C VAL A 50 -11.29 18.20 -0.88
N GLN A 51 -11.33 17.16 -1.72
CA GLN A 51 -11.10 15.79 -1.28
C GLN A 51 -9.61 15.62 -0.94
N LYS A 52 -9.33 15.49 0.36
CA LYS A 52 -7.99 15.21 0.87
C LYS A 52 -7.76 13.71 0.85
N PHE A 53 -6.88 13.24 -0.02
CA PHE A 53 -6.48 11.83 -0.03
C PHE A 53 -5.32 11.59 0.95
N LYS A 54 -5.47 10.58 1.81
CA LYS A 54 -4.41 10.15 2.72
C LYS A 54 -3.45 9.24 1.93
N GLN A 55 -2.17 9.60 1.93
CA GLN A 55 -1.15 8.78 1.27
C GLN A 55 -0.93 7.47 2.03
N HIS A 56 -0.94 6.37 1.28
CA HIS A 56 -0.63 5.03 1.81
C HIS A 56 0.88 4.80 1.85
N SER A 57 1.34 4.00 2.82
CA SER A 57 2.77 3.66 2.95
C SER A 57 3.13 2.46 2.08
N LYS A 58 4.23 2.58 1.34
CA LYS A 58 4.85 1.54 0.54
C LYS A 58 5.31 0.36 1.39
N VAL A 59 5.93 0.65 2.55
CA VAL A 59 6.44 -0.38 3.46
C VAL A 59 5.30 -1.22 4.00
N VAL A 60 4.21 -0.58 4.43
CA VAL A 60 3.00 -1.28 4.90
C VAL A 60 2.41 -2.14 3.79
N ASN A 61 2.30 -1.61 2.57
CA ASN A 61 1.82 -2.39 1.42
C ASN A 61 2.68 -3.63 1.14
N ALA A 62 4.00 -3.49 1.19
CA ALA A 62 4.92 -4.59 0.94
C ALA A 62 4.85 -5.67 2.03
N ILE A 63 4.80 -5.28 3.31
CA ILE A 63 4.65 -6.21 4.43
C ILE A 63 3.33 -6.98 4.31
N LEU A 64 2.23 -6.27 3.98
CA LEU A 64 0.94 -6.91 3.72
C LEU A 64 1.02 -7.89 2.54
N CYS A 65 1.77 -7.57 1.49
CA CYS A 65 1.98 -8.48 0.36
C CYS A 65 2.76 -9.73 0.77
N MET A 66 3.82 -9.59 1.58
CA MET A 66 4.66 -10.72 2.00
C MET A 66 3.89 -11.73 2.86
N PHE A 67 3.18 -11.26 3.89
CA PHE A 67 2.55 -12.15 4.87
C PHE A 67 1.09 -12.48 4.56
N LEU A 68 0.38 -11.54 3.95
CA LEU A 68 -1.06 -11.62 3.69
C LEU A 68 -1.38 -11.54 2.18
N GLY A 69 -0.38 -11.73 1.32
CA GLY A 69 -0.55 -11.72 -0.14
C GLY A 69 -1.47 -12.81 -0.67
N ILE A 70 -1.55 -13.94 0.04
CA ILE A 70 -2.48 -15.04 -0.26
C ILE A 70 -3.94 -14.55 -0.20
N PHE A 71 -4.23 -13.68 0.76
CA PHE A 71 -5.56 -13.06 0.92
C PHE A 71 -5.76 -11.83 0.04
N GLY A 72 -4.71 -11.33 -0.62
CA GLY A 72 -4.75 -10.08 -1.39
C GLY A 72 -4.85 -8.81 -0.53
N ALA A 73 -4.45 -8.87 0.74
CA ALA A 73 -4.55 -7.75 1.69
C ALA A 73 -3.82 -6.48 1.21
N ASP A 74 -2.72 -6.64 0.47
CA ASP A 74 -2.00 -5.55 -0.17
C ASP A 74 -2.87 -4.77 -1.18
N SER A 75 -3.74 -5.47 -1.90
CA SER A 75 -4.63 -4.87 -2.91
C SER A 75 -5.80 -4.15 -2.25
N TYR A 76 -6.35 -4.72 -1.16
CA TYR A 76 -7.36 -4.05 -0.34
C TYR A 76 -6.83 -2.77 0.32
N TYR A 77 -5.59 -2.80 0.81
CA TYR A 77 -4.95 -1.63 1.41
C TYR A 77 -4.83 -0.45 0.43
N LEU A 78 -4.68 -0.72 -0.87
CA LEU A 78 -4.61 0.28 -1.92
C LEU A 78 -5.98 0.71 -2.48
N GLY A 79 -7.08 0.16 -1.95
CA GLY A 79 -8.44 0.44 -2.44
C GLY A 79 -8.87 -0.41 -3.64
N PHE A 80 -8.03 -1.33 -4.12
CA PHE A 80 -8.32 -2.21 -5.26
C PHE A 80 -9.08 -3.48 -4.82
N ALA A 81 -10.28 -3.32 -4.26
CA ALA A 81 -11.07 -4.42 -3.69
C ALA A 81 -11.37 -5.55 -4.70
N LYS A 82 -11.74 -5.19 -5.94
CA LYS A 82 -12.02 -6.18 -7.00
C LYS A 82 -10.80 -7.07 -7.30
N TYR A 83 -9.61 -6.47 -7.37
CA TYR A 83 -8.37 -7.21 -7.60
C TYR A 83 -8.01 -8.10 -6.41
N GLY A 84 -8.26 -7.64 -5.18
CA GLY A 84 -8.10 -8.45 -3.97
C GLY A 84 -8.95 -9.72 -4.00
N ILE A 85 -10.24 -9.60 -4.34
CA ILE A 85 -11.16 -10.74 -4.42
C ILE A 85 -10.73 -11.73 -5.51
N VAL A 86 -10.43 -11.23 -6.71
CA VAL A 86 -10.01 -12.08 -7.84
C VAL A 86 -8.73 -12.85 -7.48
N ARG A 87 -7.75 -12.18 -6.87
CA ARG A 87 -6.50 -12.80 -6.45
C ARG A 87 -6.71 -13.86 -5.37
N PHE A 88 -7.59 -13.60 -4.41
CA PHE A 88 -7.95 -14.58 -3.38
C PHE A 88 -8.56 -15.86 -3.97
N LEU A 89 -9.50 -15.72 -4.91
CA LEU A 89 -10.11 -16.87 -5.58
C LEU A 89 -9.09 -17.68 -6.39
N ILE A 90 -8.19 -17.01 -7.13
CA ILE A 90 -7.12 -17.67 -7.88
C ILE A 90 -6.19 -18.45 -6.94
N ASN A 91 -5.84 -17.88 -5.78
CA ASN A 91 -5.01 -18.57 -4.80
C ASN A 91 -5.69 -19.81 -4.21
N ILE A 92 -6.99 -19.76 -3.92
CA ILE A 92 -7.75 -20.94 -3.46
C ILE A 92 -7.69 -22.05 -4.52
N ILE A 93 -7.98 -21.71 -5.78
CA ILE A 93 -7.96 -22.66 -6.89
C ILE A 93 -6.56 -23.27 -7.03
N TYR A 94 -5.52 -22.44 -6.95
CA TYR A 94 -4.14 -22.93 -7.00
C TYR A 94 -3.83 -23.87 -5.83
N ILE A 95 -4.17 -23.51 -4.59
CA ILE A 95 -3.86 -24.32 -3.40
C ILE A 95 -4.55 -25.68 -3.50
N VAL A 96 -5.84 -25.71 -3.86
CA VAL A 96 -6.61 -26.96 -4.03
C VAL A 96 -6.06 -27.78 -5.18
N GLY A 97 -5.72 -27.13 -6.30
CA GLY A 97 -5.17 -27.78 -7.49
C GLY A 97 -3.80 -28.42 -7.21
N LEU A 98 -2.88 -27.66 -6.61
CA LEU A 98 -1.54 -28.17 -6.27
C LEU A 98 -1.61 -29.26 -5.20
N PHE A 99 -2.47 -29.08 -4.19
CA PHE A 99 -2.67 -30.10 -3.15
C PHE A 99 -3.19 -31.40 -3.73
N SER A 100 -4.22 -31.34 -4.58
CA SER A 100 -4.80 -32.53 -5.21
C SER A 100 -3.77 -33.22 -6.09
N LEU A 101 -3.03 -32.44 -6.90
CA LEU A 101 -1.96 -32.97 -7.74
C LEU A 101 -0.89 -33.69 -6.90
N LEU A 102 -0.33 -33.03 -5.90
CA LEU A 102 0.72 -33.62 -5.05
C LEU A 102 0.25 -34.83 -4.24
N TYR A 103 -1.01 -34.86 -3.81
CA TYR A 103 -1.58 -35.96 -3.03
C TYR A 103 -1.83 -37.21 -3.89
N PHE A 104 -2.31 -37.06 -5.12
CA PHE A 104 -2.59 -38.20 -6.01
C PHE A 104 -1.37 -38.69 -6.80
N LEU A 105 -0.26 -37.95 -6.80
CA LEU A 105 0.99 -38.39 -7.42
C LEU A 105 1.62 -39.55 -6.60
N PRO A 106 2.25 -40.54 -7.26
CA PRO A 106 2.92 -41.67 -6.59
C PRO A 106 4.26 -41.29 -5.95
N THR A 107 4.36 -40.07 -5.41
CA THR A 107 5.55 -39.55 -4.73
C THR A 107 5.64 -40.00 -3.27
N GLY A 108 4.57 -40.58 -2.73
CA GLY A 108 4.50 -41.00 -1.32
C GLY A 108 4.50 -39.83 -0.33
N LEU A 109 4.25 -38.61 -0.81
CA LEU A 109 4.12 -37.43 0.04
C LEU A 109 2.85 -37.56 0.88
N GLY A 110 3.02 -37.72 2.20
CA GLY A 110 1.90 -37.75 3.13
C GLY A 110 1.07 -36.45 3.09
N LEU A 111 -0.18 -36.52 3.57
CA LEU A 111 -1.15 -35.42 3.53
C LEU A 111 -0.58 -34.08 4.05
N LEU A 112 0.19 -34.12 5.14
CA LEU A 112 0.80 -32.93 5.74
C LEU A 112 1.79 -32.24 4.78
N TYR A 113 2.63 -33.01 4.09
CA TYR A 113 3.62 -32.45 3.18
C TYR A 113 2.96 -31.83 1.95
N SER A 114 1.91 -32.46 1.40
CA SER A 114 1.17 -31.92 0.25
C SER A 114 0.48 -30.59 0.58
N ILE A 115 -0.03 -30.42 1.80
CA ILE A 115 -0.59 -29.14 2.27
C ILE A 115 0.52 -28.10 2.48
N LEU A 116 1.59 -28.47 3.19
CA LEU A 116 2.71 -27.57 3.48
C LEU A 116 3.40 -27.05 2.22
N ILE A 117 3.59 -27.91 1.21
CA ILE A 117 4.20 -27.51 -0.06
C ILE A 117 3.26 -26.57 -0.81
N SER A 118 1.95 -26.83 -0.84
CA SER A 118 0.96 -26.00 -1.54
C SER A 118 0.80 -24.61 -0.93
N LEU A 119 0.77 -24.51 0.39
CA LEU A 119 0.72 -23.23 1.10
C LEU A 119 2.08 -22.53 1.08
N GLY A 120 3.16 -23.29 1.29
CA GLY A 120 4.52 -22.79 1.31
C GLY A 120 4.96 -22.19 -0.03
N SER A 121 4.64 -22.84 -1.14
CA SER A 121 4.97 -22.32 -2.48
C SER A 121 4.31 -20.97 -2.75
N ASN A 122 3.01 -20.82 -2.43
CA ASN A 122 2.31 -19.54 -2.52
C ASN A 122 2.94 -18.48 -1.63
N PHE A 123 3.23 -18.84 -0.39
CA PHE A 123 3.83 -17.92 0.57
C PHE A 123 5.17 -17.40 0.05
N ILE A 124 6.04 -18.28 -0.46
CA ILE A 124 7.35 -17.90 -1.01
C ILE A 124 7.18 -16.96 -2.21
N VAL A 125 6.27 -17.27 -3.14
CA VAL A 125 6.01 -16.41 -4.31
C VAL A 125 5.60 -15.00 -3.86
N TYR A 126 4.68 -14.88 -2.92
CA TYR A 126 4.24 -13.59 -2.42
C TYR A 126 5.27 -12.86 -1.57
N PHE A 127 6.09 -13.61 -0.83
CA PHE A 127 7.21 -13.06 -0.11
C PHE A 127 8.21 -12.41 -1.06
N ILE A 128 8.57 -13.09 -2.15
CA ILE A 128 9.47 -12.56 -3.20
C ILE A 128 8.85 -11.33 -3.88
N ILE A 129 7.58 -11.40 -4.27
CA ILE A 129 6.89 -10.25 -4.91
C ILE A 129 6.83 -9.05 -3.95
N GLY A 130 6.50 -9.27 -2.68
CA GLY A 130 6.48 -8.23 -1.66
C GLY A 130 7.86 -7.62 -1.44
N PHE A 131 8.92 -8.43 -1.45
CA PHE A 131 10.30 -7.98 -1.34
C PHE A 131 10.72 -7.12 -2.52
N ILE A 132 10.45 -7.57 -3.75
CA ILE A 132 10.69 -6.79 -4.97
C ILE A 132 9.89 -5.47 -4.95
N SER A 133 8.66 -5.50 -4.44
CA SER A 133 7.81 -4.31 -4.33
C SER A 133 8.39 -3.23 -3.40
N LEU A 134 9.32 -3.55 -2.49
CA LEU A 134 10.04 -2.54 -1.70
C LEU A 134 11.03 -1.73 -2.54
N PHE A 135 11.54 -2.29 -3.63
CA PHE A 135 12.52 -1.63 -4.50
C PHE A 135 11.87 -0.87 -5.67
N ILE A 136 10.66 -1.26 -6.09
CA ILE A 136 9.95 -0.58 -7.19
C ILE A 136 9.42 0.77 -6.72
N ASN A 137 9.87 1.86 -7.33
CA ASN A 137 9.34 3.21 -7.09
C ASN A 137 8.29 3.55 -8.16
N GLY A 138 7.13 4.07 -7.76
CA GLY A 138 6.08 4.51 -8.70
C GLY A 138 4.75 3.74 -8.64
N LYS A 139 4.57 2.83 -7.69
CA LYS A 139 3.28 2.17 -7.46
C LYS A 139 2.26 3.18 -6.89
N LYS A 140 1.05 3.17 -7.43
CA LYS A 140 -0.05 4.09 -7.10
C LYS A 140 -1.20 3.35 -6.40
N ASP A 141 -1.98 4.08 -5.60
CA ASP A 141 -3.25 3.61 -5.05
C ASP A 141 -4.40 3.73 -6.07
N SER A 142 -5.61 3.30 -5.68
CA SER A 142 -6.81 3.42 -6.52
C SER A 142 -7.21 4.86 -6.85
N ASN A 143 -6.71 5.83 -6.08
CA ASN A 143 -6.94 7.26 -6.27
C ASN A 143 -5.83 7.92 -7.10
N GLY A 144 -4.88 7.14 -7.64
CA GLY A 144 -3.77 7.63 -8.45
C GLY A 144 -2.63 8.28 -7.65
N VAL A 145 -2.67 8.20 -6.32
CA VAL A 145 -1.68 8.78 -5.42
C VAL A 145 -0.49 7.83 -5.26
N TYR A 146 0.73 8.37 -5.36
CA TYR A 146 1.95 7.59 -5.17
C TYR A 146 2.11 7.14 -3.71
N LEU A 147 2.61 5.91 -3.54
CA LEU A 147 2.96 5.37 -2.23
C LEU A 147 4.22 6.03 -1.67
N ARG A 148 4.24 6.19 -0.35
CA ARG A 148 5.36 6.75 0.41
C ARG A 148 6.27 5.68 1.02
#